data_AF-A0A6J5CCK2-F1
#
_entry.id   AF-A0A6J5CCK2-F1
#
_cell.length_a   1.000
_cell.length_b   1.000
_cell.length_c   1.000
_cell.angle_alpha   90.00
_cell.angle_beta   90.00
_cell.angle_gamma   90.00
#
_symmetry.space_group_name_H-M   'P 1'
#
loop_
_entity.id
_entity.type
_entity.pdbx_description
1 polymer ?
#
loop_
_entity_poly.entity_id
_entity_poly.type
_entity_poly.pdbx_seq_one_letter_code
_entity_poly.pdbx_strand_id
1 'polypeptide(L)'
;MKGWQAEGVQATQFKPGQSINKSPVGTIRTLQDGYVEIKTAEPKTWELLHRKVWRDAGNEIPDGYALRFRDGNKQNCALENLFLQSRAELMEANSVHRYPPELKHVMRLSAKLARKINEQH
;
A
#
# COMPACT_ATOMS: atom_id res chain seq x y z
N MET A 1 -9.20 41.73 9.22
CA MET A 1 -7.82 41.84 9.72
C MET A 1 -6.89 41.07 8.80
N LYS A 2 -5.87 41.72 8.23
CA LYS A 2 -4.85 41.08 7.39
C LYS A 2 -3.76 40.53 8.31
N GLY A 3 -3.46 39.22 8.22
CA GLY A 3 -2.48 38.57 9.08
C GLY A 3 -1.07 39.16 8.90
N TRP A 4 -0.30 39.21 9.99
CA TRP A 4 1.09 39.63 9.98
C TRP A 4 1.93 38.67 9.12
N GLN A 5 2.80 39.21 8.25
CA GLN A 5 3.71 38.43 7.41
C GLN A 5 5.14 38.94 7.63
N ALA A 6 6.07 38.02 7.89
CA ALA A 6 7.48 38.35 8.10
C ALA A 6 8.17 38.79 6.79
N GLU A 7 9.11 39.72 6.88
CA GLU A 7 9.91 40.15 5.73
C GLU A 7 10.74 38.98 5.17
N GLY A 8 10.76 38.82 3.84
CA GLY A 8 11.51 37.76 3.14
C GLY A 8 10.73 36.49 2.81
N VAL A 9 9.59 36.21 3.46
CA VAL A 9 8.79 34.99 3.16
C VAL A 9 8.06 35.05 1.81
N GLN A 10 7.93 36.23 1.20
CA GLN A 10 7.28 36.38 -0.12
C GLN A 10 8.05 35.69 -1.25
N ALA A 11 9.39 35.64 -1.15
CA ALA A 11 10.23 35.06 -2.20
C ALA A 11 10.17 33.53 -2.24
N THR A 12 9.86 32.88 -1.12
CA THR A 12 9.83 31.41 -0.96
C THR A 12 8.40 30.86 -0.92
N GLN A 13 7.38 31.71 -0.93
CA GLN A 13 5.99 31.29 -1.00
C GLN A 13 5.65 30.67 -2.35
N PHE A 14 5.04 29.49 -2.32
CA PHE A 14 4.48 28.87 -3.52
C PHE A 14 3.39 29.78 -4.10
N LYS A 15 3.49 30.06 -5.40
CA LYS A 15 2.44 30.80 -6.10
C LYS A 15 1.15 29.98 -6.09
N PRO A 16 -0.02 30.59 -5.85
CA PRO A 16 -1.30 29.89 -5.95
C PRO A 16 -1.42 29.16 -7.30
N GLY A 17 -1.73 27.86 -7.27
CA GLY A 17 -1.85 27.01 -8.46
C GLY A 17 -0.54 26.41 -8.99
N GLN A 18 0.63 26.79 -8.47
CA GLN A 18 1.90 26.13 -8.81
C GLN A 18 2.22 25.02 -7.82
N SER A 19 2.08 23.77 -8.27
CA SER A 19 2.56 22.60 -7.55
C SER A 19 3.91 22.17 -8.10
N ILE A 20 4.96 22.25 -7.29
CA ILE A 20 6.29 21.74 -7.63
C ILE A 20 6.33 20.20 -7.69
N ASN A 21 5.39 19.53 -7.04
CA ASN A 21 5.33 18.06 -6.93
C ASN A 21 4.38 17.47 -7.98
N LYS A 22 4.55 17.88 -9.25
CA LYS A 22 3.73 17.41 -10.36
C LYS A 22 4.48 16.37 -11.17
N SER A 23 4.09 15.11 -11.03
CA SER A 23 4.54 14.03 -11.91
C SER A 23 3.65 13.96 -13.16
N PRO A 24 4.17 13.63 -14.35
CA PRO A 24 3.34 13.44 -15.54
C PRO A 24 2.39 12.22 -15.38
N VAL A 25 1.24 12.25 -16.07
CA VAL A 25 0.37 11.06 -16.20
C VAL A 25 1.19 9.92 -16.83
N GLY A 26 1.00 8.69 -16.33
CA GLY A 26 1.81 7.51 -16.68
C GLY A 26 3.03 7.30 -15.78
N THR A 27 3.38 8.25 -14.91
CA THR A 27 4.46 8.03 -13.93
C THR A 27 4.16 6.83 -13.05
N ILE A 28 5.15 5.95 -12.89
CA ILE A 28 5.09 4.79 -12.00
C ILE A 28 5.93 5.05 -10.75
N ARG A 29 5.43 4.66 -9.58
CA ARG A 29 6.18 4.74 -8.31
C ARG A 29 5.93 3.52 -7.44
N THR A 30 6.92 3.19 -6.62
CA THR A 30 6.81 2.17 -5.56
C THR A 30 6.48 2.84 -4.23
N LEU A 31 5.45 2.33 -3.55
CA LEU A 31 5.04 2.75 -2.22
C LEU A 31 5.93 2.12 -1.15
N GLN A 32 5.91 2.70 0.06
CA GLN A 32 6.67 2.19 1.21
C GLN A 32 6.29 0.76 1.60
N ASP A 33 5.05 0.34 1.34
CA ASP A 33 4.56 -1.02 1.59
C ASP A 33 4.89 -2.02 0.46
N GLY A 34 5.59 -1.56 -0.59
CA GLY A 34 6.09 -2.36 -1.71
C GLY A 34 5.15 -2.45 -2.91
N TYR A 35 3.93 -1.91 -2.85
CA TYR A 35 3.05 -1.87 -4.02
C TYR A 35 3.49 -0.82 -5.03
N VAL A 36 3.08 -1.02 -6.29
CA VAL A 36 3.33 -0.08 -7.38
C VAL A 36 2.04 0.68 -7.73
N GLU A 37 2.14 1.99 -7.88
CA GLU A 37 1.08 2.86 -8.37
C GLU A 37 1.47 3.53 -9.69
N ILE A 38 0.47 3.82 -10.51
CA ILE A 38 0.59 4.59 -11.73
C ILE A 38 -0.31 5.82 -11.67
N LYS A 39 0.21 6.98 -12.10
CA LYS A 39 -0.59 8.20 -12.21
C LYS A 39 -1.53 8.08 -13.42
N THR A 40 -2.84 8.03 -13.20
CA THR A 40 -3.82 7.86 -14.28
C THR A 40 -4.44 9.18 -14.75
N ALA A 41 -4.50 10.20 -13.88
CA ALA A 41 -5.02 11.52 -14.26
C ALA A 41 -4.42 12.68 -13.43
N GLU A 42 -4.59 13.89 -13.94
CA GLU A 42 -4.29 15.13 -13.22
C GLU A 42 -5.41 15.51 -12.24
N PRO A 43 -5.12 16.22 -11.14
CA PRO A 43 -3.78 16.65 -10.70
C PRO A 43 -2.99 15.58 -9.93
N LYS A 44 -3.67 14.68 -9.19
CA LYS A 44 -3.05 13.68 -8.30
C LYS A 44 -3.85 12.38 -8.23
N THR A 45 -4.33 11.90 -9.38
CA THR A 45 -5.06 10.62 -9.42
C THR A 45 -4.07 9.49 -9.66
N TRP A 46 -3.91 8.65 -8.65
CA TRP A 46 -3.03 7.48 -8.67
C TRP A 46 -3.87 6.23 -8.47
N GLU A 47 -3.50 5.17 -9.17
CA GLU A 47 -4.14 3.86 -9.03
C GLU A 47 -3.09 2.77 -8.84
N LEU A 48 -3.43 1.75 -8.06
CA LEU A 48 -2.59 0.57 -7.90
C LEU A 48 -2.43 -0.15 -9.25
N LEU A 49 -1.19 -0.34 -9.68
CA LEU A 49 -0.87 -0.85 -11.01
C LEU A 49 -1.48 -2.23 -11.26
N HIS A 50 -1.34 -3.17 -10.32
CA HIS A 50 -1.94 -4.51 -10.43
C HIS A 50 -3.46 -4.48 -10.62
N ARG A 51 -4.18 -3.57 -9.93
CA ARG A 51 -5.63 -3.41 -10.11
C ARG A 51 -5.99 -2.78 -11.45
N LYS A 52 -5.12 -1.90 -11.95
CA LYS A 52 -5.29 -1.33 -13.30
C LYS A 52 -5.09 -2.42 -14.36
N VAL A 53 -3.99 -3.17 -14.31
CA VAL A 53 -3.70 -4.28 -15.25
C VAL A 53 -4.84 -5.30 -15.26
N TRP A 54 -5.37 -5.66 -14.09
CA TRP A 54 -6.49 -6.60 -13.98
C TRP A 54 -7.76 -6.08 -14.67
N ARG A 55 -8.11 -4.81 -14.45
CA ARG A 55 -9.29 -4.15 -15.05
C ARG A 55 -9.12 -3.90 -16.55
N ASP A 56 -7.94 -3.47 -16.99
CA ASP A 56 -7.62 -3.24 -18.41
C ASP A 56 -7.71 -4.55 -19.22
N ALA A 57 -7.47 -5.70 -18.58
CA ALA A 57 -7.69 -7.03 -19.17
C ALA A 57 -9.17 -7.47 -19.20
N GLY A 58 -10.10 -6.61 -18.77
CA GLY A 58 -11.55 -6.88 -18.78
C GLY A 58 -12.04 -7.69 -17.58
N ASN A 59 -11.22 -7.84 -16.52
CA ASN A 59 -11.62 -8.58 -15.33
C ASN A 59 -12.18 -7.65 -14.25
N GLU A 60 -13.20 -8.13 -13.54
CA GLU A 60 -13.73 -7.46 -12.37
C GLU A 60 -13.09 -8.02 -11.08
N ILE A 61 -13.16 -7.25 -10.00
CA ILE A 61 -12.79 -7.70 -8.65
C ILE A 61 -14.09 -7.73 -7.85
N PRO A 62 -14.70 -8.90 -7.65
CA PRO A 62 -15.95 -8.99 -6.92
C PRO A 62 -15.79 -8.56 -5.46
N ASP A 63 -16.87 -8.08 -4.86
CA ASP A 63 -16.91 -7.76 -3.44
C ASP A 63 -16.54 -8.98 -2.59
N GLY A 64 -15.76 -8.75 -1.55
CA GLY A 64 -15.26 -9.84 -0.70
C GLY A 64 -14.06 -10.60 -1.27
N TYR A 65 -13.52 -10.21 -2.43
CA TYR A 65 -12.26 -10.74 -2.96
C TYR A 65 -11.12 -9.70 -2.86
N ALA A 66 -9.90 -10.21 -2.89
CA ALA A 66 -8.69 -9.41 -2.97
C ALA A 66 -7.79 -9.95 -4.09
N LEU A 67 -7.21 -9.02 -4.84
CA LEU A 67 -6.24 -9.33 -5.88
C LEU A 67 -4.85 -9.53 -5.25
N ARG A 68 -4.21 -10.67 -5.54
CA ARG A 68 -2.93 -11.09 -4.95
C ARG A 68 -1.90 -11.48 -6.02
N PHE A 69 -0.64 -11.58 -5.59
CA PHE A 69 0.51 -11.95 -6.40
C PHE A 69 0.92 -13.39 -6.10
N ARG A 70 1.06 -14.24 -7.11
CA ARG A 70 1.42 -15.67 -6.93
C ARG A 70 2.83 -15.82 -6.39
N ASP A 71 3.76 -15.00 -6.88
CA ASP A 71 5.17 -14.96 -6.44
C ASP A 71 5.41 -14.18 -5.14
N GLY A 72 4.38 -13.51 -4.60
CA GLY A 72 4.50 -12.63 -3.44
C GLY A 72 5.24 -11.31 -3.71
N ASN A 73 5.73 -11.08 -4.93
CA ASN A 73 6.38 -9.84 -5.34
C ASN A 73 5.34 -8.82 -5.80
N LYS A 74 5.08 -7.83 -4.93
CA LYS A 74 4.11 -6.75 -5.17
C LYS A 74 4.44 -5.83 -6.35
N GLN A 75 5.63 -5.94 -6.93
CA GLN A 75 6.07 -5.17 -8.10
C GLN A 75 5.81 -5.92 -9.41
N ASN A 76 5.66 -7.25 -9.37
CA ASN A 76 5.38 -8.06 -10.55
C ASN A 76 3.88 -8.04 -10.90
N CYS A 77 3.46 -6.99 -11.60
CA CYS A 77 2.06 -6.77 -11.98
C CYS A 77 1.63 -7.49 -13.27
N ALA A 78 2.36 -8.51 -13.73
CA ALA A 78 1.97 -9.31 -14.88
C ALA A 78 0.65 -10.05 -14.62
N LEU A 79 -0.26 -10.07 -15.60
CA LEU A 79 -1.64 -10.57 -15.42
C LEU A 79 -1.66 -12.03 -14.93
N GLU A 80 -0.76 -12.86 -15.44
CA GLU A 80 -0.56 -14.25 -15.07
C GLU A 80 -0.10 -14.47 -13.62
N ASN A 81 0.59 -13.47 -13.05
CA ASN A 81 1.02 -13.46 -11.65
C ASN A 81 -0.10 -12.99 -10.71
N LEU A 82 -1.18 -12.44 -11.26
CA LEU A 82 -2.31 -11.96 -10.48
C LEU A 82 -3.41 -13.02 -10.35
N PHE A 83 -4.03 -13.07 -9.19
CA PHE A 83 -5.19 -13.93 -8.95
C PHE A 83 -6.11 -13.35 -7.89
N LEU A 84 -7.39 -13.70 -7.98
CA LEU A 84 -8.37 -13.37 -6.95
C LEU A 84 -8.33 -14.42 -5.85
N GLN A 85 -8.39 -13.95 -4.61
CA GLN A 85 -8.58 -14.79 -3.44
C GLN A 85 -9.66 -14.19 -2.57
N SER A 86 -10.54 -15.03 -2.01
CA SER A 86 -11.58 -14.51 -1.13
C SER A 86 -10.96 -13.96 0.17
N ARG A 87 -11.61 -12.95 0.75
CA ARG A 87 -11.20 -12.40 2.05
C ARG A 87 -11.33 -13.43 3.17
N ALA A 88 -12.26 -14.38 3.04
CA ALA A 88 -12.41 -15.49 3.98
C ALA A 88 -11.19 -16.43 3.96
N GLU A 89 -10.75 -16.86 2.77
CA GLU A 89 -9.53 -17.67 2.63
C GLU A 89 -8.29 -16.92 3.11
N LEU A 90 -8.22 -15.62 2.85
CA LEU A 90 -7.13 -14.79 3.35
C LEU A 90 -7.12 -14.69 4.87
N MET A 91 -8.28 -14.53 5.49
CA MET A 91 -8.41 -14.51 6.94
C MET A 91 -7.92 -15.83 7.52
N GLU A 92 -8.36 -16.96 6.97
CA GLU A 92 -7.96 -18.29 7.43
C GLU A 92 -6.45 -18.52 7.24
N ALA A 93 -5.92 -18.18 6.07
CA ALA A 93 -4.50 -18.32 5.75
C ALA A 93 -3.57 -17.48 6.64
N ASN A 94 -4.04 -16.30 7.07
CA ASN A 94 -3.28 -15.41 7.96
C ASN A 94 -3.58 -15.64 9.45
N SER A 95 -4.57 -16.49 9.76
CA SER A 95 -4.99 -16.74 11.12
C SER A 95 -3.97 -17.57 11.88
N VAL A 96 -3.68 -17.18 13.12
CA VAL A 96 -2.87 -18.00 14.04
C VAL A 96 -3.54 -19.35 14.32
N HIS A 97 -4.85 -19.45 14.12
CA HIS A 97 -5.62 -20.67 14.36
C HIS A 97 -5.18 -21.84 13.48
N ARG A 98 -4.56 -21.58 12.32
CA ARG A 98 -4.03 -22.61 11.40
C ARG A 98 -2.87 -23.45 11.95
N TYR A 99 -2.22 -23.00 13.02
CA TYR A 99 -1.06 -23.68 13.59
C TYR A 99 -1.45 -24.66 14.72
N PRO A 100 -0.69 -25.75 14.91
CA PRO A 100 -0.80 -26.63 16.08
C PRO A 100 -0.70 -25.88 17.42
N PRO A 101 -1.33 -26.37 18.51
CA PRO A 101 -1.28 -25.75 19.84
C PRO A 101 0.13 -25.46 20.36
N GLU A 102 1.09 -26.35 20.08
CA GLU A 102 2.49 -26.25 20.52
C GLU A 102 3.17 -25.05 19.85
N LEU A 103 2.98 -24.88 18.54
CA LEU A 103 3.50 -23.72 17.81
C LEU A 103 2.85 -22.42 18.28
N LYS A 104 1.54 -22.42 18.54
CA LYS A 104 0.84 -21.26 19.12
C LYS A 104 1.45 -20.87 20.46
N HIS A 105 1.83 -21.84 21.29
CA HIS A 105 2.47 -21.59 22.57
C HIS A 105 3.84 -20.91 22.40
N VAL A 106 4.70 -21.47 21.54
CA VAL A 106 6.03 -20.90 21.26
C VAL A 106 5.92 -19.47 20.71
N MET A 107 5.05 -19.23 19.71
CA MET A 107 4.82 -17.90 19.15
C MET A 107 4.41 -16.87 20.21
N ARG A 108 3.53 -17.25 21.14
CA ARG A 108 3.09 -16.39 22.26
C ARG A 108 4.24 -16.11 23.23
N LEU A 109 5.07 -17.11 23.54
CA LEU A 109 6.24 -16.91 24.40
C LEU A 109 7.25 -15.95 23.74
N SER A 110 7.57 -16.14 22.46
CA SER A 110 8.44 -15.24 21.71
C SER A 110 7.90 -13.81 21.69
N ALA A 111 6.58 -13.64 21.47
CA ALA A 111 5.96 -12.31 21.50
C ALA A 111 6.03 -11.65 22.89
N LYS A 112 5.85 -12.42 23.98
CA LYS A 112 6.01 -11.92 25.35
C LYS A 112 7.45 -11.49 25.63
N LEU A 113 8.43 -12.30 25.19
CA LEU A 113 9.84 -11.99 25.34
C LEU A 113 10.22 -10.71 24.59
N ALA A 114 9.78 -10.57 23.34
CA ALA A 114 10.04 -9.38 22.53
C ALA A 114 9.47 -8.11 23.18
N ARG A 115 8.24 -8.17 23.74
CA ARG A 115 7.66 -7.05 24.49
C ARG A 115 8.51 -6.68 25.71
N LYS A 116 8.97 -7.68 26.46
CA LYS A 116 9.82 -7.43 27.65
C LYS A 116 11.15 -6.77 27.31
N ILE A 117 11.77 -7.17 26.20
CA ILE A 117 13.01 -6.53 25.72
C ILE A 117 12.74 -5.07 25.34
N ASN A 118 11.65 -4.81 24.60
CA ASN A 118 11.31 -3.46 24.14
C ASN A 118 10.80 -2.54 25.27
N GLU A 119 10.24 -3.08 26.36
CA GLU A 119 9.83 -2.31 27.55
C GLU A 119 11.03 -1.76 28.35
N GLN A 120 12.23 -2.31 28.16
CA GLN A 120 13.44 -1.89 28.88
C GLN A 120 14.29 -0.85 28.14
N HIS A 121 13.80 -0.36 27.00
CA HIS A 121 14.44 0.69 26.19
C HIS A 121 13.58 1.95 26.12
#